data_AF-A0A927U9W3-F1
#
_entry.id   AF-A0A927U9W3-F1
#
_cell.length_a   1.000
_cell.length_b   1.000
_cell.length_c   1.000
_cell.angle_alpha   90.00
_cell.angle_beta   90.00
_cell.angle_gamma   90.00
#
_symmetry.space_group_name_H-M   'P 1'
#
loop_
_entity.id
_entity.type
_entity.pdbx_description
1 polymer ?
#
loop_
_entity_poly.entity_id
_entity_poly.type
_entity_poly.pdbx_seq_one_letter_code
_entity_poly.pdbx_strand_id
1 'polypeptide(L)'
;MEKASWTIYWNEYSSDTYLYGSEIQYFARNNVHFKNQLMPPGTVIKEWYSMTNYQAQRIEPALPIIDGESHYHIKINVKTPDGKGCLVRLVFLDRYEREAGDFTIRGTEADFSCPLKTYSYKMQLINAGMTEFTYHSITIEEVE
;
A
#
# COMPACT_ATOMS: atom_id res chain seq x y z
N MET A 1 -8.89 18.46 18.56
CA MET A 1 -8.35 18.39 17.18
C MET A 1 -8.76 17.04 16.62
N GLU A 2 -9.42 17.01 15.47
CA GLU A 2 -9.73 15.74 14.79
C GLU A 2 -8.42 15.18 14.25
N LYS A 3 -8.06 13.96 14.67
CA LYS A 3 -6.91 13.25 14.11
C LYS A 3 -7.24 12.85 12.69
N ALA A 4 -6.34 13.12 11.76
CA ALA A 4 -6.55 12.73 10.39
C ALA A 4 -6.38 11.22 10.24
N SER A 5 -7.40 10.56 9.68
CA SER A 5 -7.42 9.12 9.42
C SER A 5 -7.87 8.89 7.98
N TRP A 6 -7.09 8.10 7.25
CA TRP A 6 -7.32 7.82 5.84
C TRP A 6 -7.41 6.33 5.63
N THR A 7 -8.49 5.88 4.99
CA THR A 7 -8.68 4.47 4.62
C THR A 7 -8.44 4.29 3.13
N ILE A 8 -7.44 3.49 2.80
CA ILE A 8 -7.02 3.13 1.46
C ILE A 8 -7.76 1.85 1.07
N TYR A 9 -8.39 1.89 -0.10
CA TYR A 9 -9.07 0.75 -0.70
C TYR A 9 -8.36 0.31 -1.98
N TRP A 10 -8.61 -0.93 -2.39
CA TRP A 10 -8.14 -1.45 -3.66
C TRP A 10 -9.24 -1.28 -4.72
N ASN A 11 -9.12 -0.23 -5.53
CA ASN A 11 -10.11 0.10 -6.55
C ASN A 11 -9.81 -0.61 -7.88
N GLU A 12 -10.86 -1.01 -8.61
CA GLU A 12 -10.81 -1.72 -9.90
C GLU A 12 -10.06 -0.96 -11.01
N TYR A 13 -10.01 0.37 -10.92
CA TYR A 13 -9.40 1.25 -11.92
C TYR A 13 -7.90 1.52 -11.68
N SER A 14 -7.32 0.93 -10.63
CA SER A 14 -5.94 1.22 -10.28
C SER A 14 -4.98 0.34 -11.09
N SER A 15 -4.35 0.96 -12.10
CA SER A 15 -3.11 0.47 -12.72
C SER A 15 -2.08 0.09 -11.64
N ASP A 16 -1.06 -0.70 -12.01
CA ASP A 16 -0.01 -1.21 -11.10
C ASP A 16 -0.48 -2.32 -10.15
N THR A 17 -1.17 -3.30 -10.73
CA THR A 17 -1.47 -4.60 -10.10
C THR A 17 -0.73 -5.71 -10.84
N TYR A 18 -0.20 -6.70 -10.11
CA TYR A 18 0.41 -7.88 -10.70
C TYR A 18 -0.65 -8.84 -11.27
N LEU A 19 -0.87 -8.77 -12.58
CA LEU A 19 -1.92 -9.54 -13.28
C LEU A 19 -1.45 -10.89 -13.84
N TYR A 20 -0.14 -11.15 -13.92
CA TYR A 20 0.38 -12.35 -14.59
C TYR A 20 0.01 -13.63 -13.85
N GLY A 21 -0.95 -14.38 -14.40
CA GLY A 21 -1.47 -15.61 -13.79
C GLY A 21 -2.29 -15.38 -12.52
N SER A 22 -2.69 -14.13 -12.26
CA SER A 22 -3.46 -13.76 -11.07
C SER A 22 -4.95 -13.74 -11.38
N GLU A 23 -5.74 -14.30 -10.47
CA GLU A 23 -7.18 -14.13 -10.45
C GLU A 23 -7.54 -13.07 -9.40
N ILE A 24 -8.31 -12.06 -9.79
CA ILE A 24 -8.73 -10.98 -8.90
C ILE A 24 -10.25 -10.85 -8.99
N GLN A 25 -10.90 -10.97 -7.84
CA GLN A 25 -12.36 -10.85 -7.72
C GLN A 25 -12.68 -9.68 -6.80
N TYR A 26 -13.44 -8.71 -7.33
CA TYR A 26 -13.89 -7.54 -6.59
C TYR A 26 -15.31 -7.80 -6.09
N PHE A 27 -15.44 -8.25 -4.84
CA PHE A 27 -16.76 -8.50 -4.23
C PHE A 27 -17.39 -7.19 -3.73
N ALA A 28 -16.56 -6.29 -3.20
CA ALA A 28 -16.92 -4.95 -2.76
C ALA A 28 -15.67 -4.07 -2.67
N ARG A 29 -15.84 -2.75 -2.49
CA ARG A 29 -14.71 -1.80 -2.32
C ARG A 29 -13.75 -2.20 -1.20
N ASN A 30 -14.27 -2.80 -0.14
CA ASN A 30 -13.52 -3.28 1.02
C ASN A 30 -13.38 -4.82 1.02
N ASN A 31 -13.52 -5.46 -0.12
CA ASN A 31 -13.43 -6.91 -0.25
C ASN A 31 -12.92 -7.28 -1.64
N VAL A 32 -11.60 -7.31 -1.78
CA VAL A 32 -10.91 -7.73 -2.99
C VAL A 32 -10.18 -9.02 -2.70
N HIS A 33 -10.53 -10.07 -3.43
CA HIS A 33 -9.91 -11.37 -3.31
C HIS A 33 -8.88 -11.55 -4.42
N PHE A 34 -7.68 -11.98 -4.05
CA PHE A 34 -6.58 -12.20 -4.97
C PHE A 34 -6.05 -13.63 -4.80
N LYS A 35 -5.79 -14.29 -5.93
CA LYS A 35 -5.22 -15.64 -5.95
C LYS A 35 -4.18 -15.79 -7.06
N ASN A 36 -3.00 -16.29 -6.71
CA ASN A 36 -1.96 -16.68 -7.65
C ASN A 36 -1.02 -17.73 -7.02
N GLN A 37 -1.09 -18.97 -7.51
CA GLN A 37 -0.29 -20.10 -6.99
C GLN A 37 1.17 -20.10 -7.46
N LEU A 38 1.47 -19.37 -8.54
CA LEU A 38 2.80 -19.36 -9.17
C LEU A 38 3.54 -18.04 -8.94
N MET A 39 2.98 -17.14 -8.12
CA MET A 39 3.59 -15.85 -7.80
C MET A 39 4.85 -16.04 -6.95
N PRO A 40 6.03 -15.59 -7.43
CA PRO A 40 7.25 -15.65 -6.63
C PRO A 40 7.14 -14.82 -5.34
N PRO A 41 7.77 -15.24 -4.24
CA PRO A 41 7.96 -14.37 -3.07
C PRO A 41 8.77 -13.12 -3.45
N GLY A 42 8.42 -11.97 -2.85
CA GLY A 42 9.06 -10.69 -3.14
C GLY A 42 8.43 -9.91 -4.31
N THR A 43 7.47 -10.48 -5.02
CA THR A 43 6.72 -9.78 -6.07
C THR A 43 5.85 -8.67 -5.47
N VAL A 44 5.94 -7.46 -6.03
CA VAL A 44 5.01 -6.37 -5.74
C VAL A 44 3.68 -6.67 -6.40
N ILE A 45 2.64 -6.83 -5.60
CA ILE A 45 1.30 -7.21 -6.03
C ILE A 45 0.50 -5.98 -6.40
N LYS A 46 0.60 -4.92 -5.60
CA LYS A 46 -0.12 -3.67 -5.80
C LYS A 46 0.71 -2.50 -5.32
N GLU A 47 0.67 -1.40 -6.08
CA GLU A 47 1.20 -0.11 -5.66
C GLU A 47 0.09 0.95 -5.53
N TRP A 48 0.20 1.81 -4.52
CA TRP A 48 -0.60 3.03 -4.36
C TRP A 48 0.36 4.22 -4.25
N TYR A 49 -0.09 5.40 -4.68
CA TYR A 49 0.74 6.61 -4.78
C TYR A 49 0.05 7.80 -4.10
N SER A 50 0.85 8.64 -3.42
CA SER A 50 0.36 9.89 -2.78
C SER A 50 0.27 11.06 -3.75
N MET A 51 1.09 11.03 -4.79
CA MET A 51 1.04 11.96 -5.90
C MET A 51 1.15 11.17 -7.19
N THR A 52 0.27 11.45 -8.14
CA THR A 52 0.30 10.86 -9.46
C THR A 52 0.30 11.96 -10.50
N ASN A 53 1.04 11.75 -11.60
CA ASN A 53 0.93 12.63 -12.75
C ASN A 53 -0.20 12.11 -13.64
N TYR A 54 -1.40 12.67 -13.47
CA TYR A 54 -2.62 12.22 -14.16
C TYR A 54 -2.46 12.13 -15.69
N GLN A 55 -1.66 13.02 -16.29
CA GLN A 55 -1.44 13.06 -17.74
C GLN A 55 -0.65 11.86 -18.27
N ALA A 56 0.22 11.26 -17.44
CA ALA A 56 1.05 10.13 -17.83
C ALA A 56 0.47 8.78 -17.39
N GLN A 57 -0.10 8.72 -16.19
CA GLN A 57 -0.47 7.46 -15.55
C GLN A 57 -1.97 7.17 -15.57
N ARG A 58 -2.84 8.19 -15.71
CA ARG A 58 -4.30 8.09 -15.51
C ARG A 58 -4.71 7.44 -14.17
N ILE A 59 -3.83 7.48 -13.17
CA ILE A 59 -4.07 6.97 -11.83
C ILE A 59 -4.43 8.16 -10.94
N GLU A 60 -5.51 8.05 -10.19
CA GLU A 60 -5.84 9.02 -9.15
C GLU A 60 -5.00 8.74 -7.88
N PRO A 61 -4.48 9.77 -7.20
CA PRO A 61 -3.73 9.57 -5.96
C PRO A 61 -4.66 8.93 -4.92
N ALA A 62 -4.24 7.79 -4.38
CA ALA A 62 -5.02 7.01 -3.42
C ALA A 62 -4.50 7.12 -1.99
N LEU A 63 -3.34 7.77 -1.81
CA LEU A 63 -2.70 7.98 -0.52
C LEU A 63 -2.78 9.46 -0.11
N PRO A 64 -2.96 9.74 1.19
CA PRO A 64 -2.90 11.11 1.70
C PRO A 64 -1.49 11.68 1.60
N ILE A 65 -1.36 13.01 1.58
CA ILE A 65 -0.08 13.68 1.78
C ILE A 65 0.27 13.56 3.26
N ILE A 66 1.50 13.13 3.54
CA ILE A 66 2.08 13.05 4.89
C ILE A 66 3.26 14.01 4.95
N ASP A 67 3.42 14.72 6.06
CA ASP A 67 4.62 15.52 6.35
C ASP A 67 5.66 14.71 7.15
N GLY A 68 6.91 15.17 7.13
CA GLY A 68 8.03 14.53 7.83
C GLY A 68 8.26 14.97 9.27
N GLU A 69 7.37 15.80 9.82
CA GLU A 69 7.44 16.27 11.20
C GLU A 69 6.48 15.48 12.11
N SER A 70 5.47 14.85 11.51
CA SER A 70 4.42 14.07 12.19
C SER A 70 4.75 12.57 12.26
N HIS A 71 4.14 11.91 13.24
CA HIS A 71 4.17 10.46 13.39
C HIS A 71 2.88 9.86 12.86
N TYR A 72 2.96 8.67 12.27
CA TYR A 72 1.82 7.99 11.68
C TYR A 72 1.74 6.55 12.15
N HIS A 73 0.53 6.06 12.34
CA HIS A 73 0.22 4.67 12.59
C HIS A 73 -0.47 4.06 11.37
N ILE A 74 0.07 2.94 10.87
CA ILE A 74 -0.51 2.20 9.75
C ILE A 74 -1.14 0.90 10.27
N LYS A 75 -2.36 0.59 9.81
CA LYS A 75 -3.07 -0.67 10.05
C LYS A 75 -3.35 -1.36 8.72
N ILE A 76 -3.02 -2.64 8.63
CA ILE A 76 -3.10 -3.47 7.43
C ILE A 76 -4.18 -4.53 7.67
N ASN A 77 -5.30 -4.39 6.97
CA ASN A 77 -6.41 -5.35 7.04
C ASN A 77 -6.40 -6.23 5.79
N VAL A 78 -5.50 -7.22 5.82
CA VAL A 78 -5.36 -8.25 4.80
C VAL A 78 -5.48 -9.61 5.49
N LYS A 79 -6.36 -10.47 4.98
CA LYS A 79 -6.57 -11.83 5.52
C LYS A 79 -5.98 -12.85 4.58
N THR A 80 -5.15 -13.73 5.10
CA THR A 80 -4.59 -14.87 4.36
C THR A 80 -5.18 -16.17 4.93
N PRO A 81 -5.71 -17.08 4.09
CA PRO A 81 -6.27 -18.36 4.56
C PRO A 81 -5.22 -19.29 5.17
N ASP A 82 -3.98 -19.21 4.68
CA ASP A 82 -2.87 -20.09 5.06
C ASP A 82 -1.99 -19.52 6.18
N GLY A 83 -2.37 -18.37 6.76
CA GLY A 83 -1.63 -17.69 7.81
C GLY A 83 -0.24 -17.17 7.37
N LYS A 84 0.08 -17.24 6.08
CA LYS A 84 1.31 -16.65 5.56
C LYS A 84 1.17 -15.14 5.46
N GLY A 85 2.30 -14.44 5.58
CA GLY A 85 2.32 -12.99 5.63
C GLY A 85 2.19 -12.34 4.25
N CYS A 86 1.67 -11.12 4.25
CA CYS A 86 2.00 -10.11 3.25
C CYS A 86 3.00 -9.12 3.86
N LEU A 87 3.78 -8.46 3.01
CA LEU A 87 4.61 -7.33 3.43
C LEU A 87 4.01 -6.05 2.86
N VAL A 88 4.04 -4.98 3.63
CA VAL A 88 3.76 -3.63 3.12
C VAL A 88 5.04 -2.82 3.19
N ARG A 89 5.44 -2.20 2.08
CA ARG A 89 6.61 -1.31 2.03
C ARG A 89 6.16 0.10 1.64
N LEU A 90 6.47 1.07 2.47
CA LEU A 90 6.36 2.49 2.15
C LEU A 90 7.69 2.96 1.58
N VAL A 91 7.69 3.54 0.39
CA VAL A 91 8.89 4.10 -0.26
C VAL A 91 8.71 5.60 -0.36
N PHE A 92 9.57 6.35 0.31
CA PHE A 92 9.54 7.81 0.36
C PHE A 92 10.41 8.38 -0.75
N LEU A 93 9.88 9.35 -1.48
CA LEU A 93 10.49 9.94 -2.66
C LEU A 93 10.75 11.43 -2.42
N ASP A 94 11.90 11.93 -2.88
CA ASP A 94 12.19 13.35 -2.91
C ASP A 94 11.48 14.06 -4.09
N ARG A 95 11.61 15.38 -4.17
CA ARG A 95 11.02 16.21 -5.24
C ARG A 95 11.52 15.89 -6.66
N TYR A 96 12.54 15.05 -6.79
CA TYR A 96 13.13 14.58 -8.05
C TYR A 96 12.82 13.10 -8.30
N GLU A 97 11.83 12.53 -7.59
CA GLU A 97 11.39 11.13 -7.68
C GLU A 97 12.48 10.11 -7.28
N ARG A 98 13.47 10.53 -6.49
CA ARG A 98 14.51 9.62 -5.97
C ARG A 98 14.13 9.10 -4.61
N GLU A 99 14.42 7.83 -4.35
CA GLU A 99 14.20 7.20 -3.05
C GLU A 99 15.00 7.94 -1.96
N ALA A 100 14.28 8.58 -1.04
CA ALA A 100 14.81 9.25 0.14
C ALA A 100 14.91 8.27 1.33
N GLY A 101 14.14 7.18 1.29
CA GLY A 101 14.15 6.09 2.26
C GLY A 101 12.94 5.17 2.07
N ASP A 102 12.89 4.11 2.86
CA ASP A 102 11.75 3.20 2.89
C ASP A 102 11.47 2.67 4.29
N PHE A 103 10.26 2.14 4.48
CA PHE A 103 9.82 1.51 5.71
C PHE A 103 9.01 0.25 5.38
N THR A 104 9.47 -0.90 5.88
CA THR A 104 8.83 -2.21 5.60
C THR A 104 8.10 -2.73 6.85
N ILE A 105 6.81 -2.96 6.71
CA ILE A 105 5.91 -3.54 7.71
C ILE A 105 5.75 -5.04 7.43
N ARG A 106 6.04 -5.87 8.43
CA ARG A 106 5.88 -7.34 8.38
C ARG A 106 4.66 -7.85 9.16
N GLY A 107 3.98 -6.98 9.90
CA GLY A 107 2.82 -7.31 10.73
C GLY A 107 1.52 -6.69 10.18
N THR A 108 0.51 -6.64 11.05
CA THR A 108 -0.79 -6.02 10.75
C THR A 108 -0.83 -4.53 11.09
N GLU A 109 0.17 -4.01 11.80
CA GLU A 109 0.26 -2.60 12.15
C GLU A 109 1.69 -2.19 12.46
N ALA A 110 1.97 -0.89 12.36
CA ALA A 110 3.25 -0.29 12.75
C ALA A 110 3.14 1.22 12.92
N ASP A 111 4.02 1.80 13.74
CA ASP A 111 4.26 3.24 13.77
C ASP A 111 5.42 3.59 12.84
N PHE A 112 5.30 4.69 12.10
CA PHE A 112 6.34 5.17 11.20
C PHE A 112 6.38 6.70 11.15
N SER A 113 7.53 7.22 10.73
CA SER A 113 7.75 8.64 10.42
C SER A 113 8.41 8.72 9.06
N CYS A 114 8.03 9.69 8.23
CA CYS A 114 8.68 9.85 6.94
C CYS A 114 9.90 10.80 7.06
N PRO A 115 10.95 10.64 6.23
CA PRO A 115 12.07 11.57 6.21
C PRO A 115 11.62 13.02 5.91
N LEU A 116 12.25 14.03 6.51
CA LEU A 116 11.96 15.46 6.25
C LEU A 116 12.07 15.87 4.76
N LYS A 117 12.79 15.09 3.95
CA LYS A 117 12.95 15.34 2.50
C LYS A 117 11.86 14.70 1.64
N THR A 118 10.90 14.03 2.26
CA THR A 118 9.81 13.35 1.57
C THR A 118 8.93 14.39 0.89
N TYR A 119 8.79 14.26 -0.42
CA TYR A 119 7.88 15.05 -1.23
C TYR A 119 6.64 14.24 -1.61
N SER A 120 6.83 12.96 -1.90
CA SER A 120 5.76 12.01 -2.15
C SER A 120 6.16 10.62 -1.64
N TYR A 121 5.22 9.69 -1.59
CA TYR A 121 5.53 8.30 -1.27
C TYR A 121 4.61 7.35 -2.02
N LYS A 122 5.05 6.11 -2.07
CA LYS A 122 4.25 5.00 -2.57
C LYS A 122 4.18 3.88 -1.55
N MET A 123 3.08 3.16 -1.55
CA MET A 123 2.86 1.98 -0.73
C MET A 123 2.82 0.75 -1.63
N GLN A 124 3.59 -0.28 -1.29
CA GLN A 124 3.69 -1.51 -2.03
C GLN A 124 3.16 -2.66 -1.17
N LEU A 125 2.17 -3.41 -1.66
CA LEU A 125 1.81 -4.70 -1.10
C LEU A 125 2.66 -5.78 -1.78
N ILE A 126 3.44 -6.50 -1.01
CA ILE A 126 4.45 -7.45 -1.49
C ILE A 126 4.10 -8.86 -1.02
N ASN A 127 4.26 -9.82 -1.92
CA ASN A 127 4.09 -11.23 -1.61
C ASN A 127 5.18 -11.71 -0.63
N ALA A 128 4.79 -12.27 0.52
CA ALA A 128 5.70 -12.93 1.47
C ALA A 128 5.52 -14.47 1.48
N GLY A 129 5.06 -15.05 0.37
CA GLY A 129 4.82 -16.48 0.22
C GLY A 129 3.34 -16.89 0.23
N MET A 130 2.43 -15.92 0.27
CA MET A 130 0.99 -16.14 0.14
C MET A 130 0.61 -16.44 -1.31
N THR A 131 -0.31 -17.37 -1.50
CA THR A 131 -0.88 -17.70 -2.82
C THR A 131 -2.31 -17.23 -2.97
N GLU A 132 -2.94 -16.82 -1.86
CA GLU A 132 -4.31 -16.35 -1.79
C GLU A 132 -4.47 -15.37 -0.62
N PHE A 133 -5.18 -14.26 -0.83
CA PHE A 133 -5.50 -13.32 0.23
C PHE A 133 -6.77 -12.51 -0.08
N THR A 134 -7.37 -11.98 0.96
CA THR A 134 -8.48 -11.03 0.88
C THR A 134 -8.04 -9.70 1.45
N TYR A 135 -7.99 -8.68 0.60
CA TYR A 135 -7.72 -7.30 0.97
C TYR A 135 -9.02 -6.61 1.37
N HIS A 136 -9.03 -6.03 2.58
CA HIS A 136 -10.12 -5.20 3.03
C HIS A 136 -9.79 -3.71 2.93
N SER A 137 -8.73 -3.30 3.61
CA SER A 137 -8.26 -1.91 3.60
C SER A 137 -6.88 -1.79 4.23
N ILE A 138 -6.22 -0.68 3.99
CA ILE A 138 -5.11 -0.20 4.81
C ILE A 138 -5.52 1.16 5.36
N THR A 139 -5.27 1.42 6.64
CA THR A 139 -5.56 2.71 7.26
C THR A 139 -4.26 3.37 7.69
N ILE A 140 -4.14 4.67 7.44
CA ILE A 140 -3.05 5.50 7.96
C ILE A 140 -3.70 6.56 8.86
N GLU A 141 -3.16 6.74 10.06
CA GLU A 141 -3.67 7.64 11.07
C GLU A 141 -2.52 8.49 11.60
N GLU A 142 -2.73 9.79 11.73
CA GLU A 142 -1.76 10.69 12.39
C GLU A 142 -1.77 10.47 13.91
N VAL A 143 -0.59 10.28 14.49
CA VAL A 143 -0.38 10.08 15.94
C VAL A 143 0.48 11.21 16.53
N GLU A 144 0.27 11.45 17.82
CA GLU A 144 0.81 12.59 18.59
C GLU A 144 2.08 12.19 19.35
#